data_AF-A0A9N8HE76-F1
#
_entry.id   AF-A0A9N8HE76-F1
#
_cell.length_a   1.000
_cell.length_b   1.000
_cell.length_c   1.000
_cell.angle_alpha   90.00
_cell.angle_beta   90.00
_cell.angle_gamma   90.00
#
_symmetry.space_group_name_H-M   'P 1'
#
loop_
_entity.id
_entity.type
_entity.pdbx_description
1 polymer ?
#
loop_
_entity_poly.entity_id
_entity_poly.type
_entity_poly.pdbx_seq_one_letter_code
_entity_poly.pdbx_strand_id
1 'polypeptide(L)'
;MARGQGFHKIFDADYVPSSTESMDELIRMNHWFYAVFQKTVQTTNGKVIVKSHFHDSDCFAILVELVQDAHLSVAGSLDHVETLTWLTSVQYSPEEQGSAVDFIVKFDTVVTRYNDGQGDSSDRLTDGIQKLFLQRAFTGVPTLNDISAREHERV
;
A
#
# COMPACT_ATOMS: atom_id res chain seq x y z
N MET A 1 -30.28 -13.34 -8.50
CA MET A 1 -31.41 -13.47 -7.54
C MET A 1 -31.28 -12.48 -6.37
N ALA A 2 -30.98 -11.19 -6.62
CA ALA A 2 -30.80 -10.18 -5.55
C ALA A 2 -31.88 -9.08 -5.55
N ARG A 3 -32.53 -8.83 -6.69
CA ARG A 3 -33.60 -7.82 -6.82
C ARG A 3 -34.96 -8.23 -6.23
N GLY A 4 -35.17 -9.53 -5.98
CA GLY A 4 -36.46 -10.08 -5.53
C GLY A 4 -36.67 -10.17 -4.02
N GLN A 5 -35.66 -9.84 -3.19
CA GLN A 5 -35.71 -10.01 -1.72
C GLN A 5 -35.58 -8.69 -0.94
N GLY A 6 -35.75 -7.53 -1.59
CA GLY A 6 -35.72 -6.23 -0.88
C GLY A 6 -34.33 -5.75 -0.44
N PHE A 7 -33.25 -6.45 -0.84
CA PHE A 7 -31.86 -6.12 -0.48
C PHE A 7 -31.33 -4.78 -1.00
N HIS A 8 -32.10 -4.02 -1.80
CA HIS A 8 -31.69 -2.68 -2.22
C HIS A 8 -31.61 -1.70 -1.04
N LYS A 9 -32.38 -1.95 0.03
CA LYS A 9 -32.51 -1.06 1.18
C LYS A 9 -31.21 -0.89 1.99
N ILE A 10 -30.27 -1.85 1.98
CA ILE A 10 -28.93 -1.68 2.60
C ILE A 10 -27.96 -0.85 1.75
N PHE A 11 -28.23 -0.73 0.46
CA PHE A 11 -27.38 0.05 -0.45
C PHE A 11 -27.89 1.49 -0.62
N ASP A 12 -28.99 1.82 0.05
CA ASP A 12 -29.58 3.15 0.09
C ASP A 12 -29.22 3.81 1.41
N ALA A 13 -28.27 4.75 1.35
CA ALA A 13 -27.74 5.44 2.53
C ALA A 13 -28.77 6.35 3.23
N ASP A 14 -29.85 6.71 2.53
CA ASP A 14 -30.91 7.58 3.05
C ASP A 14 -32.11 6.77 3.59
N TYR A 15 -32.02 5.44 3.60
CA TYR A 15 -33.11 4.59 4.08
C TYR A 15 -33.26 4.66 5.61
N VAL A 16 -34.26 5.42 6.06
CA VAL A 16 -34.68 5.46 7.45
C VAL A 16 -35.87 4.52 7.65
N PRO A 17 -35.73 3.43 8.42
CA PRO A 17 -36.84 2.51 8.68
C PRO A 17 -37.94 3.23 9.48
N SER A 18 -39.14 3.30 8.91
CA SER A 18 -40.29 4.01 9.49
C SER A 18 -41.17 3.12 10.37
N SER A 19 -41.01 1.79 10.30
CA SER A 19 -41.78 0.80 11.07
C SER A 19 -40.87 -0.21 11.77
N THR A 20 -41.35 -0.79 12.87
CA THR A 20 -40.64 -1.86 13.61
C THR A 20 -40.32 -3.07 12.72
N GLU A 21 -41.24 -3.45 11.84
CA GLU A 21 -41.03 -4.54 10.86
C GLU A 21 -39.89 -4.22 9.89
N SER A 22 -39.78 -2.97 9.43
CA SER A 22 -38.70 -2.52 8.55
C SER A 22 -37.35 -2.50 9.25
N MET A 23 -37.32 -2.18 10.54
CA MET A 23 -36.10 -2.27 11.37
C MET A 23 -35.64 -3.72 11.49
N ASP A 24 -36.55 -4.64 11.78
CA ASP A 24 -36.22 -6.07 11.90
C ASP A 24 -35.74 -6.67 10.58
N GLU A 25 -36.32 -6.25 9.44
CA GLU A 25 -35.82 -6.63 8.11
C GLU A 25 -34.38 -6.18 7.88
N LEU A 26 -34.08 -4.93 8.24
CA LEU A 26 -32.76 -4.34 8.06
C LEU A 26 -31.70 -5.05 8.92
N ILE A 27 -32.04 -5.37 10.18
CA ILE A 27 -31.16 -6.13 11.07
C ILE A 27 -30.88 -7.54 10.51
N ARG A 28 -31.91 -8.25 10.05
CA ARG A 28 -31.74 -9.58 9.45
C ARG A 28 -30.85 -9.55 8.20
N MET A 29 -31.05 -8.52 7.39
CA MET A 29 -30.27 -8.31 6.17
C MET A 29 -28.80 -8.00 6.48
N ASN A 30 -28.54 -7.14 7.46
CA ASN A 30 -27.20 -6.85 7.96
C ASN A 30 -26.51 -8.12 8.49
N HIS A 31 -27.16 -8.91 9.34
CA HIS A 31 -26.58 -10.18 9.80
C HIS A 31 -26.26 -11.15 8.65
N TRP A 32 -27.12 -11.22 7.63
CA TRP A 32 -26.85 -12.08 6.48
C TRP A 32 -25.65 -11.60 5.67
N PHE A 33 -25.56 -10.30 5.35
CA PHE A 33 -24.43 -9.75 4.61
C PHE A 33 -23.13 -9.80 5.41
N TYR A 34 -23.19 -9.61 6.72
CA TYR A 34 -22.04 -9.82 7.61
C TYR A 34 -21.49 -11.24 7.48
N ALA A 35 -22.35 -12.25 7.53
CA ALA A 35 -21.96 -13.65 7.34
C ALA A 35 -21.40 -13.93 5.94
N VAL A 36 -21.88 -13.21 4.91
CA VAL A 36 -21.30 -13.26 3.57
C VAL A 36 -19.90 -12.64 3.57
N PHE A 37 -19.71 -11.45 4.15
CA PHE A 37 -18.40 -10.80 4.23
C PHE A 37 -17.37 -11.65 4.98
N GLN A 38 -17.76 -12.30 6.08
CA GLN A 38 -16.90 -13.24 6.80
C GLN A 38 -16.41 -14.42 5.93
N LYS A 39 -17.21 -14.85 4.94
CA LYS A 39 -16.83 -15.92 4.01
C LYS A 39 -16.06 -15.41 2.80
N THR A 40 -16.40 -14.25 2.29
CA THR A 40 -15.90 -13.73 1.00
C THR A 40 -14.63 -12.89 1.17
N VAL A 41 -14.48 -12.14 2.25
CA VAL A 41 -13.31 -11.28 2.48
C VAL A 41 -12.14 -12.13 2.98
N GLN A 42 -11.10 -12.22 2.15
CA GLN A 42 -9.95 -13.09 2.42
C GLN A 42 -8.67 -12.34 2.81
N THR A 43 -8.59 -11.04 2.50
CA THR A 43 -7.43 -10.19 2.83
C THR A 43 -7.29 -10.03 4.34
N THR A 44 -6.05 -9.92 4.83
CA THR A 44 -5.78 -9.81 6.27
C THR A 44 -6.44 -8.57 6.86
N ASN A 45 -6.27 -7.40 6.23
CA ASN A 45 -6.88 -6.17 6.73
C ASN A 45 -8.41 -6.18 6.57
N GLY A 46 -8.92 -6.69 5.45
CA GLY A 46 -10.36 -6.86 5.27
C GLY A 46 -11.00 -7.77 6.33
N LYS A 47 -10.30 -8.82 6.78
CA LYS A 47 -10.75 -9.67 7.90
C LYS A 47 -10.79 -8.92 9.24
N VAL A 48 -9.89 -7.95 9.45
CA VAL A 48 -9.90 -7.10 10.64
C VAL A 48 -11.09 -6.16 10.60
N ILE A 49 -11.35 -5.52 9.46
CA ILE A 49 -12.51 -4.65 9.22
C ILE A 49 -13.82 -5.43 9.43
N VAL A 50 -13.97 -6.62 8.86
CA VAL A 50 -15.18 -7.42 9.10
C VAL A 50 -15.30 -7.84 10.58
N LYS A 51 -14.20 -8.01 11.30
CA LYS A 51 -14.24 -8.37 12.73
C LYS A 51 -14.58 -7.18 13.64
N SER A 52 -14.21 -5.94 13.30
CA SER A 52 -14.55 -4.77 14.12
C SER A 52 -16.06 -4.58 14.23
N HIS A 53 -16.79 -4.95 13.19
CA HIS A 53 -18.25 -4.90 13.10
C HIS A 53 -18.98 -6.15 13.62
N PHE A 54 -18.34 -6.94 14.51
CA PHE A 54 -18.98 -8.11 15.09
C PHE A 54 -20.23 -7.76 15.91
N HIS A 55 -20.27 -6.60 16.55
CA HIS A 55 -21.34 -6.21 17.46
C HIS A 55 -22.51 -5.49 16.79
N ASP A 56 -22.26 -4.71 15.73
CA ASP A 56 -23.27 -3.93 15.02
C ASP A 56 -23.71 -4.59 13.71
N SER A 57 -22.86 -5.46 13.13
CA SER A 57 -23.06 -6.08 11.81
C SER A 57 -23.40 -5.07 10.72
N ASP A 58 -22.91 -3.83 10.85
CA ASP A 58 -23.21 -2.76 9.90
C ASP A 58 -22.51 -3.04 8.57
N CYS A 59 -23.28 -3.57 7.62
CA CYS A 59 -22.75 -3.99 6.34
C CYS A 59 -22.40 -2.82 5.43
N PHE A 60 -23.01 -1.66 5.63
CA PHE A 60 -22.68 -0.47 4.88
C PHE A 60 -21.33 0.09 5.32
N ALA A 61 -21.12 0.21 6.63
CA ALA A 61 -19.84 0.62 7.19
C ALA A 61 -18.70 -0.32 6.74
N ILE A 62 -18.89 -1.63 6.86
CA ILE A 62 -17.94 -2.64 6.37
C ILE A 62 -17.61 -2.41 4.88
N LEU A 63 -18.61 -2.19 4.02
CA LEU A 63 -18.39 -2.02 2.59
C LEU A 63 -17.58 -0.74 2.29
N VAL A 64 -17.91 0.37 2.97
CA VAL A 64 -17.20 1.65 2.81
C VAL A 64 -15.74 1.51 3.24
N GLU A 65 -15.49 0.91 4.41
CA GLU A 65 -14.14 0.69 4.93
C GLU A 65 -13.32 -0.25 4.03
N LEU A 66 -13.92 -1.32 3.51
CA LEU A 66 -13.26 -2.24 2.56
C LEU A 66 -12.88 -1.54 1.25
N VAL A 67 -13.75 -0.67 0.73
CA VAL A 67 -13.46 0.10 -0.49
C VAL A 67 -12.33 1.10 -0.22
N GLN A 68 -12.37 1.79 0.92
CA GLN A 68 -11.32 2.72 1.31
C GLN A 68 -9.96 2.02 1.50
N ASP A 69 -9.93 0.87 2.17
CA ASP A 69 -8.73 0.03 2.32
C ASP A 69 -8.17 -0.40 0.95
N ALA A 70 -9.03 -0.85 0.04
CA ALA A 70 -8.62 -1.21 -1.31
C ALA A 70 -8.02 -0.02 -2.07
N HIS A 71 -8.58 1.18 -1.94
CA HIS A 71 -8.03 2.39 -2.54
C HIS A 71 -6.68 2.78 -1.94
N LEU A 72 -6.54 2.72 -0.61
CA LEU A 72 -5.28 2.99 0.07
C LEU A 72 -4.20 1.99 -0.32
N SER A 73 -4.55 0.70 -0.42
CA SER A 73 -3.62 -0.35 -0.84
C SER A 73 -3.14 -0.15 -2.28
N VAL A 74 -4.02 0.22 -3.21
CA VAL A 74 -3.64 0.52 -4.60
C VAL A 74 -2.78 1.78 -4.69
N ALA A 75 -3.18 2.86 -4.01
CA ALA A 75 -2.42 4.10 -3.98
C ALA A 75 -1.02 3.91 -3.36
N GLY A 76 -0.94 3.16 -2.26
CA GLY A 76 0.33 2.78 -1.63
C GLY A 76 1.19 1.92 -2.57
N SER A 77 0.59 0.96 -3.26
CA SER A 77 1.31 0.13 -4.24
C SER A 77 1.87 0.96 -5.40
N LEU A 78 1.14 1.96 -5.88
CA LEU A 78 1.63 2.89 -6.90
C LEU A 78 2.80 3.74 -6.39
N ASP A 79 2.70 4.30 -5.18
CA ASP A 79 3.79 5.06 -4.54
C ASP A 79 5.05 4.19 -4.34
N HIS A 80 4.89 2.91 -4.00
CA HIS A 80 5.99 1.95 -3.92
C HIS A 80 6.66 1.70 -5.27
N VAL A 81 5.89 1.52 -6.34
CA VAL A 81 6.41 1.30 -7.69
C VAL A 81 7.16 2.54 -8.18
N GLU A 82 6.62 3.74 -7.97
CA GLU A 82 7.29 5.01 -8.32
C GLU A 82 8.60 5.17 -7.53
N THR A 83 8.56 4.90 -6.23
CA THR A 83 9.74 4.94 -5.35
C THR A 83 10.83 3.98 -5.82
N LEU A 84 10.47 2.73 -6.12
CA LEU A 84 11.42 1.73 -6.61
C LEU A 84 11.96 2.08 -8.00
N THR A 85 11.11 2.63 -8.86
CA THR A 85 11.51 3.15 -10.19
C THR A 85 12.55 4.26 -10.02
N TRP A 86 12.32 5.19 -9.10
CA TRP A 86 13.30 6.24 -8.80
C TRP A 86 14.61 5.63 -8.28
N LEU A 87 14.57 4.73 -7.29
CA LEU A 87 15.76 4.09 -6.72
C LEU A 87 16.60 3.33 -7.75
N THR A 88 15.96 2.70 -8.74
CA THR A 88 16.63 1.90 -9.77
C THR A 88 17.15 2.71 -10.95
N SER A 89 16.60 3.91 -11.19
CA SER A 89 16.92 4.73 -12.36
C SER A 89 17.70 6.00 -12.06
N VAL A 90 17.70 6.47 -10.82
CA VAL A 90 18.37 7.72 -10.44
C VAL A 90 19.88 7.65 -10.74
N GLN A 91 20.41 8.73 -11.32
CA GLN A 91 21.84 8.94 -11.52
C GLN A 91 22.28 10.19 -10.77
N TYR A 92 23.45 10.13 -10.15
CA TYR A 92 24.03 11.27 -9.48
C TYR A 92 24.59 12.27 -10.49
N SER A 93 24.13 13.52 -10.40
CA SER A 93 24.63 14.66 -11.16
C SER A 93 24.89 15.84 -10.22
N PRO A 94 26.14 16.33 -10.10
CA PRO A 94 26.47 17.47 -9.25
C PRO A 94 25.68 18.75 -9.62
N GLU A 95 25.36 18.92 -10.90
CA GLU A 95 24.66 20.11 -11.42
C GLU A 95 23.21 20.18 -10.94
N GLU A 96 22.55 19.03 -10.79
CA GLU A 96 21.14 18.95 -10.43
C GLU A 96 20.90 18.72 -8.94
N GLN A 97 21.85 18.05 -8.26
CA GLN A 97 21.62 17.45 -6.94
C GLN A 97 22.59 17.97 -5.87
N GLY A 98 23.54 18.83 -6.25
CA GLY A 98 24.47 19.47 -5.32
C GLY A 98 25.55 18.50 -4.83
N SER A 99 25.69 18.35 -3.51
CA SER A 99 26.71 17.50 -2.91
C SER A 99 26.35 16.01 -3.01
N ALA A 100 27.36 15.17 -3.23
CA ALA A 100 27.21 13.72 -3.17
C ALA A 100 26.70 13.24 -1.80
N VAL A 101 27.05 13.96 -0.72
CA VAL A 101 26.57 13.66 0.64
C VAL A 101 25.06 13.90 0.72
N ASP A 102 24.57 15.02 0.19
CA ASP A 102 23.14 15.34 0.21
C ASP A 102 22.35 14.34 -0.64
N PHE A 103 22.93 13.91 -1.77
CA PHE A 103 22.36 12.85 -2.59
C PHE A 103 22.26 11.52 -1.83
N ILE A 104 23.33 11.09 -1.13
CA ILE A 104 23.32 9.85 -0.35
C ILE A 104 22.29 9.91 0.77
N VAL A 105 22.17 11.04 1.48
CA VAL A 105 21.16 11.23 2.53
C VAL A 105 19.74 11.15 1.95
N LYS A 106 19.51 11.77 0.79
CA LYS A 106 18.21 11.67 0.10
C LYS A 106 17.92 10.24 -0.34
N PHE A 107 18.90 9.55 -0.91
CA PHE A 107 18.77 8.16 -1.33
C PHE A 107 18.41 7.26 -0.15
N ASP A 108 19.13 7.38 0.97
CA ASP A 108 18.87 6.65 2.21
C ASP A 108 17.47 6.90 2.74
N THR A 109 17.03 8.17 2.79
CA THR A 109 15.67 8.55 3.20
C THR A 109 14.60 7.85 2.35
N VAL A 110 14.82 7.77 1.03
CA VAL A 110 13.88 7.12 0.11
C VAL A 110 13.88 5.59 0.28
N VAL A 111 15.04 4.99 0.51
CA VAL A 111 15.16 3.55 0.85
C VAL A 111 14.44 3.24 2.16
N THR A 112 14.64 4.04 3.21
CA THR A 112 13.96 3.88 4.50
C THR A 112 12.46 3.95 4.32
N ARG A 113 11.95 4.97 3.62
CA ARG A 113 10.50 5.09 3.33
C ARG A 113 9.96 3.89 2.58
N TYR A 114 10.68 3.38 1.57
CA TYR A 114 10.26 2.19 0.84
C TYR A 114 10.17 0.96 1.76
N ASN A 115 11.22 0.72 2.56
CA ASN A 115 11.32 -0.43 3.47
C ASN A 115 10.31 -0.38 4.62
N ASP A 116 10.03 0.81 5.16
CA ASP A 116 9.06 1.02 6.23
C ASP A 116 7.63 0.73 5.78
N GLY A 117 7.32 0.97 4.50
CA GLY A 117 6.02 0.61 3.93
C GLY A 117 5.89 -0.86 3.52
N GLN A 118 6.96 -1.66 3.58
CA GLN A 118 6.87 -3.11 3.35
C GLN A 118 6.38 -3.83 4.61
N GLY A 119 5.28 -4.56 4.48
CA GLY A 119 4.70 -5.37 5.55
C GLY A 119 5.52 -6.62 5.89
N ASP A 120 6.23 -7.20 4.92
CA ASP A 120 7.13 -8.33 5.11
C ASP A 120 8.60 -7.89 5.03
N SER A 121 9.43 -8.51 5.84
CA SER A 121 10.88 -8.34 5.81
C SER A 121 11.50 -8.89 4.53
N SER A 122 10.86 -9.85 3.85
CA SER A 122 11.32 -10.39 2.56
C SER A 122 11.25 -9.38 1.42
N ASP A 123 10.32 -8.43 1.51
CA ASP A 123 10.03 -7.47 0.44
C ASP A 123 10.85 -6.17 0.58
N ARG A 124 11.59 -6.05 1.70
CA ARG A 124 12.52 -4.95 1.97
C ARG A 124 13.76 -5.07 1.10
N LEU A 125 14.28 -3.93 0.67
CA LEU A 125 15.57 -3.84 0.00
C LEU A 125 16.66 -4.21 1.00
N THR A 126 17.34 -5.32 0.76
CA THR A 126 18.51 -5.73 1.55
C THR A 126 19.67 -4.77 1.32
N ASP A 127 20.59 -4.68 2.28
CA ASP A 127 21.79 -3.84 2.20
C ASP A 127 22.59 -4.08 0.91
N GLY A 128 22.63 -5.32 0.43
CA GLY A 128 23.29 -5.68 -0.83
C GLY A 128 22.63 -5.03 -2.05
N ILE A 129 21.30 -5.01 -2.11
CA ILE A 129 20.53 -4.37 -3.20
C ILE A 129 20.64 -2.84 -3.10
N GLN A 130 20.55 -2.29 -1.89
CA GLN A 130 20.73 -0.85 -1.66
C GLN A 130 22.10 -0.38 -2.16
N LYS A 131 23.17 -1.12 -1.83
CA LYS A 131 24.54 -0.84 -2.28
C LYS A 131 24.66 -0.94 -3.81
N LEU A 132 24.04 -1.93 -4.43
CA LEU A 132 24.04 -2.09 -5.89
C LEU A 132 23.36 -0.90 -6.59
N PHE A 133 22.20 -0.46 -6.10
CA PHE A 133 21.48 0.69 -6.66
C PHE A 133 22.26 1.98 -6.46
N LEU A 134 22.87 2.16 -5.29
CA LEU A 134 23.72 3.31 -5.02
C LEU A 134 24.94 3.32 -5.95
N GLN A 135 25.64 2.19 -6.12
CA GLN A 135 26.77 2.08 -7.06
C GLN A 135 26.37 2.41 -8.49
N ARG A 136 25.20 1.91 -8.94
CA ARG A 136 24.63 2.25 -10.23
C ARG A 136 24.37 3.75 -10.36
N ALA A 137 23.82 4.40 -9.34
CA ALA A 137 23.58 5.84 -9.37
C ALA A 137 24.85 6.65 -9.63
N PHE A 138 26.02 6.17 -9.22
CA PHE A 138 27.32 6.83 -9.42
C PHE A 138 28.09 6.40 -10.68
N THR A 139 27.65 5.38 -11.45
CA THR A 139 28.41 4.89 -12.63
C THR A 139 28.62 5.93 -13.75
N GLY A 140 27.82 7.00 -13.79
CA GLY A 140 27.96 8.10 -14.76
C GLY A 140 28.93 9.21 -14.34
N VAL A 141 29.59 9.11 -13.18
CA VAL A 141 30.38 10.19 -12.59
C VAL A 141 31.87 9.99 -12.93
N PRO A 142 32.47 10.84 -13.79
CA PRO A 142 33.83 10.63 -14.27
C PRO A 142 34.89 10.56 -13.15
N THR A 143 34.70 11.25 -12.03
CA THR A 143 35.64 11.27 -10.91
C THR A 143 35.73 9.98 -10.09
N LEU A 144 34.72 9.10 -10.14
CA LEU A 144 34.74 7.81 -9.43
C LEU A 144 35.26 6.66 -10.30
N ASN A 145 35.03 6.72 -11.62
CA ASN A 145 35.60 5.75 -12.56
C ASN A 145 37.14 5.78 -12.56
N ASP A 146 37.75 6.95 -12.33
CA ASP A 146 39.20 7.08 -12.17
C ASP A 146 39.74 6.40 -10.89
N ILE A 147 38.95 6.33 -9.82
CA ILE A 147 39.37 5.65 -8.58
C ILE A 147 39.23 4.13 -8.74
N SER A 148 38.15 3.68 -9.39
CA SER A 148 37.94 2.25 -9.67
C SER A 148 38.95 1.69 -10.68
N ALA A 149 39.40 2.49 -11.65
CA ALA A 149 40.47 2.12 -12.58
C ALA A 149 41.83 1.98 -11.86
N ARG A 150 42.11 2.86 -10.89
CA ARG A 150 43.37 2.84 -10.11
C ARG A 150 43.47 1.70 -9.11
N GLU A 151 42.35 1.15 -8.63
CA GLU A 151 42.35 -0.06 -7.80
C GLU A 151 42.68 -1.33 -8.61
N HIS A 152 42.33 -1.38 -9.91
CA HIS A 152 42.61 -2.55 -10.76
C HIS A 152 44.07 -2.61 -11.24
N GLU A 153 44.79 -1.49 -11.25
CA GLU A 153 46.23 -1.42 -11.59
C GLU A 153 47.19 -1.75 -10.43
N ARG A 154 46.66 -2.11 -9.25
CA ARG A 154 47.46 -2.47 -8.06
C ARG A 154 47.48 -3.97 -7.72
N VAL A 155 47.07 -4.84 -8.65
CA VAL A 155 47.14 -6.30 -8.52
C VAL A 155 48.35 -6.86 -9.27
#